data_AF-A0ABD1SQQ0-F1
#
_entry.id   AF-A0ABD1SQQ0-F1
#
_cell.length_a   1.000
_cell.length_b   1.000
_cell.length_c   1.000
_cell.angle_alpha   90.00
_cell.angle_beta   90.00
_cell.angle_gamma   90.00
#
_symmetry.space_group_name_H-M   'P 1'
#
loop_
_entity.id
_entity.type
_entity.pdbx_description
1 polymer ?
#
loop_
_entity_poly.entity_id
_entity_poly.type
_entity_poly.pdbx_seq_one_letter_code
_entity_poly.pdbx_strand_id
1 'polypeptide(L)'
;MCNSNEQHDAEIDSARVTVEEDIAKNSEDILQCFNGLSEQERGYVSEILTTSGFHSETLEILQKDHAQQSATIEQHAIDTFRQKYMDYEATGSTPIKSELDIPSKATIESLRTMPMEVLQEEFRENHSDESLQIYM
;
A
#
# COMPACT_ATOMS: atom_id res chain seq x y z
N MET A 1 -39.07 -72.03 51.21
CA MET A 1 -38.24 -70.80 51.34
C MET A 1 -37.08 -70.73 50.32
N CYS A 2 -36.98 -71.62 49.32
CA CYS A 2 -35.86 -71.63 48.35
C CYS A 2 -36.03 -70.60 47.20
N ASN A 3 -37.27 -70.31 46.79
CA ASN A 3 -37.60 -69.49 45.62
C ASN A 3 -37.17 -68.01 45.72
N SER A 4 -36.97 -67.49 46.94
CA SER A 4 -36.57 -66.09 47.15
C SER A 4 -35.09 -65.85 46.88
N ASN A 5 -34.24 -66.85 47.15
CA ASN A 5 -32.80 -66.74 46.92
C ASN A 5 -32.50 -66.88 45.44
N GLU A 6 -33.16 -67.84 44.77
CA GLU A 6 -33.03 -68.05 43.32
C GLU A 6 -33.47 -66.82 42.52
N GLN A 7 -34.55 -66.15 42.92
CA GLN A 7 -35.00 -64.90 42.30
C GLN A 7 -34.00 -63.76 42.51
N HIS A 8 -33.47 -63.61 43.73
CA HIS A 8 -32.47 -62.59 44.04
C HIS A 8 -31.17 -62.80 43.25
N ASP A 9 -30.71 -64.05 43.11
CA ASP A 9 -29.52 -64.38 42.33
C ASP A 9 -29.73 -64.05 40.84
N ALA A 10 -30.91 -64.34 40.30
CA ALA A 10 -31.28 -63.96 38.94
C ALA A 10 -31.33 -62.43 38.73
N GLU A 11 -31.82 -61.67 39.71
CA GLU A 11 -31.83 -60.20 39.68
C GLU A 11 -30.41 -59.61 39.71
N ILE A 12 -29.53 -60.16 40.56
CA ILE A 12 -28.11 -59.76 40.60
C ILE A 12 -27.41 -60.08 39.29
N ASP A 13 -27.62 -61.28 38.74
CA ASP A 13 -27.04 -61.67 37.46
C ASP A 13 -27.53 -60.76 36.33
N SER A 14 -28.82 -60.44 36.30
CA SER A 14 -29.38 -59.50 35.33
C SER A 14 -28.78 -58.10 35.47
N ALA A 15 -28.69 -57.57 36.69
CA ALA A 15 -28.12 -56.24 36.94
C ALA A 15 -26.64 -56.20 36.55
N ARG A 16 -25.88 -57.26 36.82
CA ARG A 16 -24.47 -57.39 36.42
C ARG A 16 -24.33 -57.35 34.91
N VAL A 17 -25.13 -58.14 34.17
CA VAL A 17 -25.10 -58.16 32.70
C VAL A 17 -25.41 -56.78 32.13
N THR A 18 -26.44 -56.10 32.64
CA THR A 18 -26.76 -54.73 32.19
C THR A 18 -25.61 -53.75 32.44
N VAL A 19 -24.97 -53.81 33.61
CA VAL A 19 -23.81 -52.96 33.92
C VAL A 19 -22.61 -53.28 33.01
N GLU A 20 -22.34 -54.56 32.72
CA GLU A 20 -21.27 -54.96 31.81
C GLU A 20 -21.52 -54.46 30.38
N GLU A 21 -22.76 -54.54 29.89
CA GLU A 21 -23.17 -54.01 28.59
C GLU A 21 -23.04 -52.48 28.53
N ASP A 22 -23.49 -51.77 29.57
CA ASP A 22 -23.37 -50.32 29.66
C ASP A 22 -21.90 -49.86 29.70
N ILE A 23 -21.04 -50.57 30.44
CA ILE A 23 -19.60 -50.30 30.49
C ILE A 23 -18.98 -50.53 29.11
N ALA A 24 -19.29 -51.65 28.45
CA ALA A 24 -18.78 -51.97 27.13
C ALA A 24 -19.17 -50.90 26.11
N LYS A 25 -20.45 -50.51 26.09
CA LYS A 25 -20.97 -49.45 25.22
C LYS A 25 -20.30 -48.11 25.48
N ASN A 26 -20.23 -47.69 26.74
CA ASN A 26 -19.61 -46.42 27.10
C ASN A 26 -18.10 -46.41 26.75
N SER A 27 -17.41 -47.53 26.91
CA SER A 27 -16.01 -47.64 26.51
C SER A 27 -15.81 -47.50 25.00
N GLU A 28 -16.71 -48.10 24.21
CA GLU A 28 -16.70 -47.98 22.75
C GLU A 28 -17.00 -46.54 22.30
N ASP A 29 -18.01 -45.90 22.89
CA ASP A 29 -18.37 -44.51 22.58
C ASP A 29 -17.19 -43.55 22.86
N ILE A 30 -16.47 -43.76 23.97
CA ILE A 30 -15.27 -42.98 24.31
C ILE A 30 -14.15 -43.22 23.28
N LEU A 31 -13.89 -44.47 22.90
CA LEU A 31 -12.87 -44.79 21.90
C LEU A 31 -13.20 -44.16 20.54
N GLN A 32 -14.45 -44.24 20.10
CA GLN A 32 -14.90 -43.62 18.87
C GLN A 32 -14.75 -42.10 18.91
N CYS A 33 -15.07 -41.47 20.04
CA CYS A 33 -14.86 -40.03 20.24
C CYS A 33 -13.38 -39.64 20.09
N PHE A 34 -12.46 -40.36 20.74
CA PHE A 34 -11.02 -40.09 20.61
C PHE A 34 -10.49 -40.30 19.19
N ASN A 35 -10.95 -41.35 18.51
CA ASN A 35 -10.57 -41.59 17.12
C ASN A 35 -11.04 -40.45 16.20
N GLY A 36 -12.29 -40.01 16.35
CA GLY A 36 -12.83 -38.89 15.58
C GLY A 36 -12.10 -37.58 15.83
N LEU A 37 -11.77 -37.28 17.08
CA LEU A 37 -10.96 -36.10 17.44
C LEU A 37 -9.56 -36.18 16.80
N SER A 38 -8.90 -37.35 16.86
CA SER A 38 -7.57 -37.53 16.28
C SER A 38 -7.56 -37.38 14.76
N GLU A 39 -8.58 -37.87 14.06
CA GLU A 39 -8.73 -37.67 12.61
C GLU A 39 -8.95 -36.20 12.26
N GLN A 40 -9.78 -35.51 13.03
CA GLN A 40 -10.06 -34.08 12.84
C GLN A 40 -8.80 -33.23 13.06
N GLU A 41 -8.04 -33.49 14.13
CA GLU A 41 -6.77 -32.82 14.40
C GLU A 41 -5.75 -33.02 13.28
N ARG A 42 -5.64 -34.25 12.75
CA ARG A 42 -4.80 -34.53 11.57
C ARG A 42 -5.26 -33.73 10.35
N GLY A 43 -6.57 -33.57 10.15
CA GLY A 43 -7.14 -32.73 9.10
C GLY A 43 -6.68 -31.28 9.22
N TYR A 44 -6.82 -30.68 10.41
CA TYR A 44 -6.37 -29.31 10.67
C TYR A 44 -4.86 -29.13 10.48
N VAL A 45 -4.05 -30.05 10.99
CA VAL A 45 -2.59 -30.01 10.81
C VAL A 45 -2.23 -30.08 9.32
N SER A 46 -2.89 -30.95 8.55
CA SER A 46 -2.67 -31.06 7.10
C SER A 46 -3.05 -29.78 6.37
N GLU A 47 -4.16 -29.15 6.72
CA GLU A 47 -4.62 -27.88 6.12
C GLU A 47 -3.65 -26.74 6.43
N ILE A 48 -3.22 -26.62 7.69
CA ILE A 48 -2.23 -25.62 8.13
C ILE A 48 -0.92 -25.80 7.36
N LEU A 49 -0.41 -27.03 7.25
CA LEU A 49 0.83 -27.32 6.52
C LEU A 49 0.70 -26.95 5.05
N THR A 50 -0.43 -27.27 4.43
CA THR A 50 -0.69 -26.97 3.02
C THR A 50 -0.73 -25.46 2.78
N THR A 51 -1.50 -24.72 3.60
CA THR A 51 -1.58 -23.25 3.53
C THR A 51 -0.24 -22.59 3.80
N SER A 52 0.52 -23.08 4.80
CA SER A 52 1.86 -22.61 5.09
C SER A 52 2.82 -22.82 3.91
N GLY A 53 2.70 -23.95 3.20
CA GLY A 53 3.46 -24.21 1.98
C GLY A 53 3.18 -23.18 0.89
N PHE A 54 1.90 -22.91 0.61
CA PHE A 54 1.50 -21.87 -0.36
C PHE A 54 1.99 -20.47 0.03
N HIS A 55 1.93 -20.13 1.31
CA HIS A 55 2.45 -18.85 1.80
C HIS A 55 3.97 -18.76 1.61
N SER A 56 4.71 -19.84 1.87
CA SER A 56 6.17 -19.88 1.65
C SER A 56 6.53 -19.64 0.18
N GLU A 57 5.83 -20.31 -0.75
CA GLU A 57 6.05 -20.13 -2.19
C GLU A 57 5.75 -18.69 -2.64
N THR A 58 4.65 -18.11 -2.13
CA THR A 58 4.28 -16.72 -2.43
C THR A 58 5.36 -15.73 -1.95
N LEU A 59 5.91 -15.95 -0.75
CA LEU A 59 6.97 -15.11 -0.20
C LEU A 59 8.27 -15.22 -1.00
N GLU A 60 8.62 -16.41 -1.49
CA GLU A 60 9.80 -16.61 -2.34
C GLU A 60 9.68 -15.83 -3.66
N ILE A 61 8.52 -15.90 -4.31
CA ILE A 61 8.23 -15.14 -5.53
C ILE A 61 8.35 -13.63 -5.25
N LEU A 62 7.70 -13.14 -4.19
CA LEU A 62 7.74 -11.73 -3.82
C LEU A 62 9.17 -11.24 -3.55
N GLN A 63 9.98 -12.06 -2.86
CA GLN A 63 11.37 -11.73 -2.59
C GLN A 63 12.20 -11.61 -3.88
N LYS A 64 12.01 -12.54 -4.82
CA LYS A 64 12.68 -12.51 -6.12
C LYS A 64 12.29 -11.29 -6.95
N ASP A 65 11.00 -10.99 -7.02
CA ASP A 65 10.47 -9.84 -7.74
C ASP A 65 11.00 -8.53 -7.16
N HIS A 66 11.00 -8.41 -5.83
CA HIS A 66 11.53 -7.24 -5.14
C HIS A 66 13.03 -7.07 -5.38
N ALA A 67 13.82 -8.15 -5.33
CA ALA A 67 15.25 -8.11 -5.63
C ALA A 67 15.51 -7.62 -7.07
N GLN A 68 14.74 -8.13 -8.04
CA GLN A 68 14.84 -7.70 -9.43
C GLN A 68 14.48 -6.23 -9.62
N GLN A 69 13.38 -5.77 -8.99
CA GLN A 69 12.97 -4.37 -9.04
C GLN A 69 14.02 -3.45 -8.42
N SER A 70 14.56 -3.83 -7.24
CA SER A 70 15.62 -3.07 -6.57
C SER A 70 16.85 -2.92 -7.45
N ALA A 71 17.30 -4.01 -8.09
CA ALA A 71 18.43 -3.97 -9.03
C ALA A 71 18.14 -3.08 -10.25
N THR A 72 16.90 -3.09 -10.75
CA THR A 72 16.48 -2.24 -11.87
C THR A 72 16.50 -0.76 -11.48
N ILE A 73 16.01 -0.41 -10.29
CA ILE A 73 16.03 0.96 -9.75
C ILE A 73 17.47 1.43 -9.56
N GLU A 74 18.34 0.60 -8.98
CA GLU A 74 19.75 0.90 -8.79
C GLU A 74 20.44 1.20 -10.13
N GLN A 75 20.25 0.31 -11.12
CA GLN A 75 20.81 0.52 -12.45
C GLN A 75 20.28 1.80 -13.09
N HIS A 76 18.98 2.07 -12.98
CA HIS A 76 18.39 3.28 -13.54
C HIS A 76 18.94 4.56 -12.89
N ALA A 77 19.18 4.55 -11.59
CA ALA A 77 19.81 5.65 -10.88
C ALA A 77 21.26 5.85 -11.34
N ILE A 78 22.03 4.77 -11.50
CA ILE A 78 23.40 4.81 -12.04
C ILE A 78 23.40 5.44 -13.43
N ASP A 79 22.57 4.94 -14.34
CA ASP A 79 22.51 5.43 -15.72
C ASP A 79 22.11 6.92 -15.78
N THR A 80 21.15 7.32 -14.96
CA THR A 80 20.66 8.71 -14.95
C THR A 80 21.70 9.68 -14.39
N PHE A 81 22.26 9.40 -13.22
CA PHE A 81 23.13 10.35 -12.53
C PHE A 81 24.61 10.27 -12.95
N ARG A 82 25.09 9.11 -13.41
CA ARG A 82 26.48 9.00 -13.89
C ARG A 82 26.63 9.28 -15.38
N GLN A 83 25.72 8.77 -16.21
CA GLN A 83 25.89 8.90 -17.67
C GLN A 83 25.21 10.16 -18.20
N LYS A 84 23.99 10.50 -17.76
CA LYS A 84 23.23 11.61 -18.37
C LYS A 84 23.41 12.97 -17.69
N TYR A 85 23.76 13.00 -16.41
CA TYR A 85 23.94 14.28 -15.69
C TYR A 85 25.29 14.95 -15.99
N MET A 86 26.34 14.19 -16.31
CA MET A 86 27.66 14.73 -16.67
C MET A 86 27.67 15.40 -18.05
N ASP A 87 26.71 15.07 -18.91
CA ASP A 87 26.55 15.65 -20.25
C ASP A 87 25.60 16.87 -20.25
N TYR A 88 25.10 17.29 -19.08
CA TYR A 88 24.27 18.49 -18.96
C TYR A 88 25.14 19.74 -19.09
N GLU A 89 25.27 20.27 -20.32
CA GLU A 89 25.67 21.65 -20.49
C GLU A 89 24.51 22.57 -20.10
N ALA A 90 24.76 23.49 -19.17
CA ALA A 90 23.82 24.54 -18.83
C ALA A 90 23.60 25.45 -20.05
N THR A 91 22.59 25.15 -20.85
CA THR A 91 22.19 25.95 -22.04
C THR A 91 21.49 27.25 -21.66
N GLY A 92 21.20 27.46 -20.37
CA GLY A 92 20.60 28.68 -19.85
C GLY A 92 21.65 29.75 -19.58
N SER A 93 21.65 30.82 -20.38
CA SER A 93 22.23 32.08 -19.92
C SER A 93 21.42 32.53 -18.71
N THR A 94 22.07 32.73 -17.56
CA THR A 94 21.39 33.33 -16.41
C THR A 94 20.87 34.69 -16.86
N PRO A 95 19.56 34.99 -16.78
CA PRO A 95 19.06 36.30 -17.17
C PRO A 95 19.79 37.35 -16.33
N ILE A 96 20.63 38.14 -17.00
CA ILE A 96 21.27 39.29 -16.37
C ILE A 96 20.12 40.20 -15.95
N LYS A 97 20.14 40.71 -14.72
CA LYS A 97 19.20 41.75 -14.28
C LYS A 97 19.20 42.84 -15.35
N SER A 98 18.15 42.92 -16.15
CA SER A 98 17.89 44.09 -16.97
C SER A 98 17.84 45.25 -15.99
N GLU A 99 18.71 46.25 -16.16
CA GLU A 99 18.55 47.48 -15.40
C GLU A 99 17.10 47.92 -15.61
N LEU A 100 16.35 48.03 -14.52
CA LEU A 100 15.01 48.58 -14.61
C LEU A 100 15.21 49.99 -15.17
N ASP A 101 14.64 50.27 -16.32
CA ASP A 101 14.59 51.61 -16.90
C ASP A 101 13.64 52.46 -16.06
N ILE A 102 14.09 52.77 -14.83
CA ILE A 102 13.33 53.57 -13.87
C ILE A 102 13.69 55.01 -14.14
N PRO A 103 12.70 55.87 -14.44
CA PRO A 103 12.96 57.28 -14.66
C PRO A 103 13.64 57.88 -13.41
N SER A 104 14.70 58.65 -13.65
CA SER A 104 15.42 59.33 -12.57
C SER A 104 14.51 60.33 -11.85
N LYS A 105 14.85 60.71 -10.61
CA LYS A 105 14.12 61.74 -9.86
C LYS A 105 13.98 63.04 -10.65
N ALA A 106 15.03 63.44 -11.37
CA ALA A 106 15.02 64.65 -12.21
C ALA A 106 14.02 64.52 -13.37
N THR A 107 13.94 63.34 -13.99
CA THR A 107 12.95 63.04 -15.03
C THR A 107 11.52 63.15 -14.48
N ILE A 108 11.27 62.57 -13.30
CA ILE A 108 9.96 62.62 -12.64
C ILE A 108 9.58 64.06 -12.28
N GLU A 109 10.51 64.85 -11.73
CA GLU A 109 10.24 66.25 -11.39
C GLU A 109 9.98 67.11 -12.63
N SER A 110 10.73 66.91 -13.72
CA SER A 110 10.49 67.57 -15.00
C SER A 110 9.06 67.35 -15.48
N LEU A 111 8.63 66.07 -15.57
CA LEU A 111 7.27 65.71 -16.00
C LEU A 111 6.20 66.32 -15.08
N ARG A 112 6.42 66.34 -13.76
CA ARG A 112 5.46 66.93 -12.81
C ARG A 112 5.30 68.45 -12.94
N THR A 113 6.30 69.14 -13.48
CA THR A 113 6.28 70.60 -13.64
C THR A 113 5.74 71.06 -14.99
N MET A 114 5.54 70.14 -15.94
CA MET A 114 4.98 70.46 -17.24
C MET A 114 3.47 70.72 -17.16
N PRO A 115 2.93 71.67 -17.95
CA PRO A 115 1.49 71.82 -18.12
C PRO A 115 0.86 70.54 -18.68
N MET A 116 -0.39 70.28 -18.29
CA MET A 116 -1.10 69.05 -18.66
C MET A 116 -1.23 68.91 -20.19
N GLU A 117 -1.40 70.02 -20.90
CA GLU A 117 -1.53 70.05 -22.35
C GLU A 117 -0.25 69.57 -23.06
N VAL A 118 0.92 69.92 -22.49
CA VAL A 118 2.23 69.51 -23.01
C VAL A 118 2.45 68.02 -22.76
N LEU A 119 2.12 67.54 -21.56
CA LEU A 119 2.22 66.11 -21.22
C LEU A 119 1.32 65.24 -22.10
N GLN A 120 0.12 65.73 -22.44
CA GLN A 120 -0.79 65.01 -23.33
C GLN A 120 -0.27 64.92 -24.76
N GLU A 121 0.38 65.97 -25.27
CA GLU A 121 0.99 65.95 -26.60
C GLU A 121 2.19 65.00 -26.64
N GLU A 122 3.11 65.11 -25.66
CA GLU A 122 4.27 64.21 -25.58
C GLU A 122 3.85 62.74 -25.45
N PHE A 123 2.78 62.45 -24.70
CA PHE A 123 2.24 61.10 -24.60
C PHE A 123 1.72 60.59 -25.94
N ARG A 124 0.98 61.42 -26.70
CA ARG A 124 0.48 61.06 -28.04
C ARG A 124 1.60 60.80 -29.03
N GLU A 125 2.64 61.64 -29.05
CA GLU A 125 3.78 61.50 -29.97
C GLU A 125 4.56 60.21 -29.72
N ASN A 126 4.78 59.84 -28.46
CA ASN A 126 5.56 58.65 -28.08
C ASN A 126 4.78 57.32 -28.20
N HIS A 127 3.44 57.36 -28.25
CA HIS A 127 2.58 56.16 -28.31
C HIS A 127 1.69 56.15 -29.56
N SER A 128 2.12 56.82 -30.63
CA SER A 128 1.34 57.02 -31.86
C SER A 128 0.89 55.72 -32.55
N ASP A 129 1.52 54.57 -32.25
CA ASP A 129 1.29 53.30 -32.95
C ASP A 129 0.45 52.26 -32.20
N GLU A 130 0.01 52.52 -30.95
CA GLU A 130 -0.84 51.54 -30.24
C GLU A 130 -2.29 51.46 -30.77
N SER A 131 -2.67 52.35 -31.68
CA SER A 131 -4.00 52.38 -32.31
C SER A 131 -4.19 51.38 -33.48
N LEU A 132 -3.14 50.70 -33.95
CA LEU A 132 -3.22 49.79 -35.11
C LEU A 132 -3.26 48.29 -34.76
N GLN A 133 -3.41 47.92 -33.48
CA GLN A 133 -3.52 46.51 -33.04
C GLN A 133 -4.90 46.12 -32.49
N ILE A 134 -5.97 46.69 -33.04
CA ILE A 134 -7.31 46.08 -32.94
C ILE A 134 -7.72 45.71 -34.36
N TYR A 135 -7.23 44.57 -34.85
CA TYR A 135 -7.77 43.69 -35.91
C TYR A 135 -6.64 42.80 -36.45
N MET A 136 -6.26 41.79 -35.66
CA MET A 136 -5.91 40.44 -36.11
C MET A 136 -6.46 39.44 -35.09
#